data_AF-D3SGI9-F1
#
_entry.id   AF-D3SGI9-F1
#
_cell.length_a   1.000
_cell.length_b   1.000
_cell.length_c   1.000
_cell.angle_alpha   90.00
_cell.angle_beta   90.00
_cell.angle_gamma   90.00
#
_symmetry.space_group_name_H-M   'P 1'
#
loop_
_entity.id
_entity.type
_entity.pdbx_description
1 polymer ?
#
loop_
_entity_poly.entity_id
_entity_poly.type
_entity_poly.pdbx_seq_one_letter_code
_entity_poly.pdbx_strand_id
1 'polypeptide(L)'
;MGRDAISTYMKGRSHPSPENAKKMARVLGCSVSDLLPGFVGGVNDTGRDGAAPALEIRQSSSDPSRMWVQVNQAVTPAQAMAIMEILQNKGG
;
A
#
# COMPACT_ATOMS: atom_id res chain seq x y z
N MET A 1 16.36 8.13 13.98
CA MET A 1 15.70 9.13 13.11
C MET A 1 16.48 10.43 13.25
N GLY A 2 16.89 11.05 12.14
CA GLY A 2 17.57 12.35 12.17
C GLY A 2 16.58 13.51 12.29
N ARG A 3 17.02 14.62 12.89
CA ARG A 3 16.21 15.85 13.11
C ARG A 3 15.65 16.42 11.80
N ASP A 4 16.42 16.34 10.71
CA ASP A 4 16.01 16.84 9.39
C ASP A 4 14.88 16.02 8.76
N ALA A 5 14.84 14.71 9.03
CA ALA A 5 13.76 13.83 8.57
C ALA A 5 12.43 14.22 9.24
N ILE A 6 12.45 14.53 10.53
CA ILE A 6 11.27 15.00 11.28
C ILE A 6 10.77 16.34 10.72
N SER A 7 11.67 17.29 10.44
CA SER A 7 11.29 18.57 9.82
C SER A 7 10.62 18.38 8.45
N THR A 8 11.07 17.41 7.67
CA THR A 8 10.50 17.08 6.36
C THR A 8 9.10 16.48 6.49
N TYR A 9 8.87 15.61 7.48
CA TYR A 9 7.56 15.01 7.76
C TYR A 9 6.53 16.06 8.19
N MET A 10 6.90 16.97 9.09
CA MET A 10 6.00 18.05 9.55
C MET A 10 5.61 19.02 8.44
N LYS A 11 6.49 19.22 7.45
CA LYS A 11 6.22 20.04 6.26
C LYS A 11 5.38 19.32 5.19
N GLY A 12 5.02 18.05 5.42
CA GLY A 12 4.25 17.24 4.47
C GLY A 12 5.00 16.88 3.18
N ARG A 13 6.33 17.08 3.12
CA ARG A 13 7.14 16.81 1.92
C ARG A 13 7.42 15.33 1.69
N SER A 14 7.33 14.52 2.75
CA SER A 14 7.51 13.06 2.68
C SER A 14 6.75 12.40 3.83
N HIS A 15 6.32 11.16 3.64
CA HIS A 15 5.72 10.37 4.71
C HIS A 15 6.78 9.58 5.48
N PRO A 16 6.63 9.42 6.80
CA PRO A 16 7.52 8.55 7.57
C PRO A 16 7.34 7.09 7.13
N SER A 17 8.40 6.28 7.22
CA SER A 17 8.27 4.83 7.10
C SER A 17 7.46 4.25 8.27
N PRO A 18 6.90 3.02 8.16
CA PRO A 18 6.12 2.41 9.24
C PRO A 18 6.86 2.32 10.58
N GLU A 19 8.15 2.00 10.56
CA GLU A 19 8.99 1.98 11.76
C GLU A 19 9.19 3.37 12.37
N ASN A 20 9.34 4.38 11.51
CA ASN A 20 9.53 5.76 11.93
C ASN A 20 8.23 6.34 12.52
N ALA A 21 7.08 6.02 11.94
CA ALA A 21 5.77 6.38 12.48
C ALA A 21 5.54 5.77 13.88
N LYS A 22 5.88 4.49 14.07
CA LYS A 22 5.82 3.81 15.39
C LYS A 22 6.73 4.47 16.43
N LYS A 23 7.96 4.84 16.05
CA LYS A 23 8.90 5.55 16.95
C LYS A 23 8.36 6.90 17.37
N MET A 24 7.76 7.66 16.45
CA MET A 24 7.16 8.97 16.76
C MET A 24 5.93 8.84 17.65
N ALA A 25 5.02 7.91 17.34
CA ALA A 25 3.83 7.66 18.15
C ALA A 25 4.17 7.30 19.59
N ARG A 26 5.20 6.45 19.79
CA ARG A 26 5.71 6.09 21.12
C ARG A 26 6.24 7.28 21.91
N VAL A 27 6.95 8.20 21.26
CA VAL A 27 7.51 9.40 21.92
C VAL A 27 6.40 10.41 22.26
N LEU A 28 5.41 10.53 21.38
CA LEU A 28 4.30 11.47 21.53
C LEU A 28 3.16 10.93 22.41
N GLY A 29 3.24 9.66 22.83
CA GLY A 29 2.24 9.05 23.71
C GLY A 29 0.87 8.84 23.05
N CYS A 30 0.81 8.82 21.72
CA CYS A 30 -0.40 8.59 20.95
C CYS A 30 -0.30 7.32 20.10
N SER A 31 -1.41 6.88 19.50
CA SER A 31 -1.36 5.80 18.52
C SER A 31 -0.83 6.30 17.17
N VAL A 32 -0.32 5.39 16.33
CA VAL A 32 0.10 5.74 14.96
C VAL A 32 -1.08 6.28 14.14
N SER A 33 -2.29 5.81 14.41
CA SER A 33 -3.52 6.27 13.77
C SER A 33 -3.90 7.70 14.17
N ASP A 34 -3.61 8.09 15.41
CA ASP A 34 -3.80 9.47 15.87
C ASP A 34 -2.73 10.40 15.29
N LEU A 35 -1.49 9.90 15.16
CA LEU A 35 -0.38 10.65 14.58
C LEU A 35 -0.54 10.87 13.08
N LEU A 36 -1.04 9.87 12.37
CA LEU A 36 -1.19 9.87 10.92
C LEU A 36 -2.55 9.26 10.55
N PRO A 37 -3.63 10.07 10.58
CA PRO A 37 -4.97 9.60 10.24
C PRO A 37 -5.02 9.08 8.80
N GLY A 38 -5.24 7.78 8.62
CA GLY A 38 -5.25 7.11 7.30
C GLY A 38 -3.90 6.56 6.83
N PHE A 39 -2.84 6.67 7.63
CA PHE A 39 -1.58 5.98 7.35
C PHE A 39 -1.71 4.52 7.71
N VAL A 40 -2.07 3.72 6.71
CA VAL A 40 -1.96 2.27 6.75
C VAL A 40 -0.46 1.98 6.64
N GLY A 41 0.17 1.70 7.78
CA GLY A 41 1.61 1.51 7.86
C GLY A 41 2.08 0.35 6.99
N GLY A 42 2.52 0.66 5.77
CA GLY A 42 3.37 -0.18 4.92
C GLY A 42 3.06 -1.67 4.96
N VAL A 43 1.83 -2.02 4.66
CA VAL A 43 1.46 -3.27 3.99
C VAL A 43 0.35 -2.85 3.04
N ASN A 44 0.24 -3.53 1.91
CA ASN A 44 -0.94 -3.54 1.06
C ASN A 44 -2.17 -4.10 1.81
N ASP A 45 -2.42 -3.60 3.01
CA ASP A 45 -3.54 -3.96 3.86
C ASP A 45 -4.64 -2.95 3.58
N THR A 46 -5.37 -3.23 2.51
CA THR A 46 -6.69 -2.67 2.21
C THR A 46 -7.74 -3.04 3.28
N GLY A 47 -7.32 -3.35 4.50
CA GLY A 47 -8.13 -3.38 5.72
C GLY A 47 -8.58 -1.99 6.15
N ARG A 48 -9.47 -1.38 5.35
CA ARG A 48 -10.40 -0.36 5.85
C ARG A 48 -11.73 -0.57 5.15
N ASP A 49 -12.79 -0.60 5.96
CA ASP A 49 -14.20 -0.44 5.60
C ASP A 49 -14.43 0.86 4.81
N GLY A 50 -13.89 0.90 3.60
CA GLY A 50 -13.72 2.08 2.77
C GLY A 50 -13.34 1.67 1.36
N ALA A 51 -14.15 0.77 0.79
CA ALA A 51 -14.35 0.55 -0.64
C ALA A 51 -13.09 0.70 -1.53
N ALA A 52 -12.02 -0.04 -1.24
CA ALA A 52 -11.10 -0.38 -2.33
C ALA A 52 -11.92 -1.20 -3.35
N PRO A 53 -11.99 -0.80 -4.63
CA PRO A 53 -12.78 -1.54 -5.59
C PRO A 53 -12.28 -2.98 -5.61
N ALA A 54 -13.22 -3.93 -5.62
CA ALA A 54 -12.91 -5.36 -5.62
C ALA A 54 -11.95 -5.75 -6.76
N LEU A 55 -11.98 -4.97 -7.85
CA LEU A 55 -11.11 -5.06 -9.01
C LEU A 55 -10.74 -3.65 -9.50
N GLU A 56 -9.46 -3.38 -9.69
CA GLU A 56 -8.96 -2.18 -10.36
C GLU A 56 -8.15 -2.57 -11.60
N ILE A 57 -8.39 -1.87 -12.72
CA ILE A 57 -7.63 -2.00 -13.96
C ILE A 57 -7.14 -0.61 -14.36
N ARG A 58 -5.84 -0.46 -14.58
CA ARG A 58 -5.21 0.81 -14.98
C ARG A 58 -4.22 0.58 -16.12
N GLN A 59 -4.29 1.38 -17.18
CA GLN A 59 -3.28 1.33 -18.24
C GLN A 59 -1.93 1.78 -17.69
N SER A 60 -0.84 1.10 -18.06
CA SER A 60 0.49 1.51 -17.64
C SER A 60 0.89 2.81 -18.33
N SER A 61 1.31 3.80 -17.55
CA SER A 61 1.79 5.08 -18.08
C SER A 61 3.12 4.97 -18.82
N SER A 62 3.88 3.89 -18.59
CA SER A 62 5.18 3.64 -19.23
C SER A 62 5.09 2.73 -20.47
N ASP A 63 4.00 1.98 -20.63
CA ASP A 63 3.77 1.07 -21.75
C ASP A 63 2.26 0.95 -22.03
N PRO A 64 1.73 1.65 -23.06
CA PRO A 64 0.31 1.63 -23.38
C PRO A 64 -0.24 0.24 -23.74
N SER A 65 0.62 -0.73 -24.07
CA SER A 65 0.21 -2.10 -24.36
C SER A 65 -0.01 -2.95 -23.10
N ARG A 66 0.30 -2.41 -21.91
CA ARG A 66 0.20 -3.12 -20.64
C ARG A 66 -0.82 -2.49 -19.71
N MET A 67 -1.41 -3.33 -18.87
CA MET A 67 -2.34 -2.93 -17.83
C MET A 67 -1.88 -3.45 -16.47
N TRP A 68 -2.04 -2.62 -15.46
CA TRP A 68 -1.98 -2.98 -14.06
C TRP A 68 -3.36 -3.47 -13.63
N VAL A 69 -3.41 -4.66 -13.03
CA VAL A 69 -4.63 -5.25 -12.47
C VAL A 69 -4.41 -5.52 -10.99
N GLN A 70 -5.28 -4.98 -10.14
CA GLN A 70 -5.31 -5.24 -8.70
C GLN A 70 -6.62 -5.92 -8.33
N VAL A 71 -6.52 -7.04 -7.62
CA VAL A 71 -7.69 -7.81 -7.14
C VAL A 71 -7.64 -7.85 -5.63
N ASN A 72 -8.60 -7.20 -4.98
CA ASN A 72 -8.70 -7.13 -3.52
C ASN A 72 -9.75 -8.11 -3.01
N GLN A 73 -9.63 -9.39 -3.41
CA GLN A 73 -10.55 -10.45 -2.99
C GLN A 73 -9.80 -11.60 -2.32
N ALA A 74 -10.36 -12.12 -1.23
CA ALA A 74 -9.92 -13.38 -0.67
C ALA A 74 -10.28 -14.52 -1.62
N VAL A 75 -9.28 -15.28 -2.06
CA VAL A 75 -9.44 -16.40 -3.00
C VAL A 75 -8.92 -17.69 -2.38
N THR A 76 -9.42 -18.82 -2.87
CA THR A 76 -8.88 -20.13 -2.51
C THR A 76 -7.47 -20.32 -3.07
N PRO A 77 -6.64 -21.22 -2.49
CA PRO A 77 -5.32 -21.53 -3.03
C PRO A 77 -5.36 -21.98 -4.50
N ALA A 78 -6.37 -22.76 -4.91
CA ALA A 78 -6.54 -23.20 -6.28
C ALA A 78 -6.76 -22.03 -7.25
N GLN A 79 -7.59 -21.06 -6.86
CA GLN A 79 -7.83 -19.83 -7.64
C GLN A 79 -6.57 -18.96 -7.73
N ALA A 80 -5.79 -18.84 -6.65
CA ALA A 80 -4.53 -18.11 -6.66
C ALA A 80 -3.54 -18.72 -7.67
N MET A 81 -3.41 -20.06 -7.68
CA MET A 81 -2.55 -20.76 -8.63
C MET A 81 -3.00 -20.56 -10.09
N ALA A 82 -4.30 -20.61 -10.36
CA ALA A 82 -4.82 -20.37 -11.70
C ALA A 82 -4.54 -18.93 -12.18
N ILE A 83 -4.67 -17.94 -11.29
CA ILE A 83 -4.31 -16.54 -11.61
C ILE A 83 -2.81 -16.44 -11.91
N MET A 84 -1.96 -17.08 -11.11
CA MET A 84 -0.51 -17.10 -11.36
C MET A 84 -0.15 -17.76 -12.69
N GLU A 85 -0.83 -18.85 -13.06
CA GLU A 85 -0.64 -19.51 -14.34
C GLU A 85 -1.01 -18.59 -15.50
N ILE A 86 -2.15 -17.90 -15.43
CA ILE A 86 -2.56 -16.92 -16.47
C ILE A 86 -1.52 -15.81 -16.62
N LEU A 87 -0.95 -15.32 -15.52
CA LEU A 87 0.06 -14.25 -15.55
C LEU A 87 1.43 -14.73 -16.06
N GLN A 88 1.77 -16.00 -15.84
CA GLN A 88 3.03 -16.61 -16.29
C GLN A 88 2.95 -17.11 -17.72
N ASN A 89 1.80 -17.63 -18.13
CA ASN A 89 1.51 -18.09 -19.47
C ASN A 89 1.20 -16.88 -20.37
N LYS A 90 2.18 -15.99 -20.49
CA LYS A 90 2.26 -15.05 -21.60
C LYS A 90 2.20 -15.87 -22.87
N GLY A 91 1.05 -15.84 -23.55
CA GLY A 91 0.95 -16.32 -24.92
C GLY A 91 2.09 -15.76 -25.75
N GLY A 92 2.66 -16.62 -26.59
CA GLY A 92 3.73 -16.29 -27.54
C GLY A 92 3.32 -15.31 -28.63
#